data_AF-A0A0Z8XUQ0-F1
#
_entry.id   AF-A0A0Z8XUQ0-F1
#
_cell.length_a   1.000
_cell.length_b   1.000
_cell.length_c   1.000
_cell.angle_alpha   90.00
_cell.angle_beta   90.00
_cell.angle_gamma   90.00
#
_symmetry.space_group_name_H-M   'P 1'
#
loop_
_entity.id
_entity.type
_entity.pdbx_description
1 polymer ?
#
loop_
_entity_poly.entity_id
_entity_poly.type
_entity_poly.pdbx_seq_one_letter_code
_entity_poly.pdbx_strand_id
1 'polypeptide(L)'
;MRKSSHLILSSIVSLALVGVTPLSVLADSKQDINQYFQSLTYEPQEILTNEGEYIDNPPATTGMLENGRFVVLRREKKNITNNSADIAVIDAKAANIYPGALLRADQNLLDNNPTLISIARGDLTLSLNLPGLANGDSHTVVNSPTRSTVRTGVNNLLSKWNNTYAGEYGNTQAELQYDETMAYSMSQLKTKFGTSFEKIAVPLDINFDAVNSGEKQVQIVNFKQIYYTVSVDEPESPSKLFAEGTTVEDLKRNGITDEVPPVYVSSVSYGRSMFIKLETSSRST
;
A
#
# COMPACT_ATOMS: atom_id res chain seq x y z
N MET A 1 -21.09 -76.56 35.02
CA MET A 1 -21.56 -75.22 35.43
C MET A 1 -20.55 -74.19 34.96
N ARG A 2 -20.94 -73.28 34.04
CA ARG A 2 -20.36 -71.95 33.66
C ARG A 2 -18.84 -71.86 33.37
N LYS A 3 -18.33 -71.12 32.37
CA LYS A 3 -18.86 -70.11 31.43
C LYS A 3 -17.79 -69.92 30.34
N SER A 4 -18.15 -69.83 29.06
CA SER A 4 -17.28 -69.25 28.03
C SER A 4 -17.40 -67.73 28.06
N SER A 5 -16.28 -67.04 27.84
CA SER A 5 -16.21 -65.57 27.74
C SER A 5 -15.95 -65.21 26.28
N HIS A 6 -16.94 -64.58 25.63
CA HIS A 6 -16.76 -63.89 24.37
C HIS A 6 -16.56 -62.39 24.65
N LEU A 7 -15.42 -61.85 24.26
CA LEU A 7 -15.22 -60.40 24.12
C LEU A 7 -15.85 -59.96 22.80
N ILE A 8 -16.77 -58.99 22.85
CA ILE A 8 -17.24 -58.25 21.68
C ILE A 8 -16.64 -56.84 21.80
N LEU A 9 -15.72 -56.50 20.90
CA LEU A 9 -15.27 -55.12 20.68
C LEU A 9 -16.38 -54.41 19.91
N SER A 10 -17.03 -53.40 20.52
CA SER A 10 -17.86 -52.45 19.78
C SER A 10 -16.99 -51.28 19.32
N SER A 11 -16.71 -51.21 18.02
CA SER A 11 -16.14 -50.01 17.41
C SER A 11 -17.20 -48.92 17.35
N ILE A 12 -16.98 -47.83 18.08
CA ILE A 12 -17.77 -46.59 17.97
C ILE A 12 -17.19 -45.80 16.79
N VAL A 13 -17.92 -45.78 15.68
CA VAL A 13 -17.68 -44.84 14.58
C VAL A 13 -18.23 -43.49 15.04
N SER A 14 -17.34 -42.55 15.38
CA SER A 14 -17.73 -41.15 15.58
C SER A 14 -17.92 -40.51 14.21
N LEU A 15 -19.17 -40.29 13.83
CA LEU A 15 -19.55 -39.52 12.65
C LEU A 15 -19.34 -38.04 12.97
N ALA A 16 -18.27 -37.44 12.46
CA ALA A 16 -18.05 -36.00 12.54
C ALA A 16 -19.13 -35.30 11.69
N LEU A 17 -20.09 -34.67 12.36
CA LEU A 17 -21.08 -33.81 11.72
C LEU A 17 -20.36 -32.56 11.21
N VAL A 18 -20.08 -32.49 9.92
CA VAL A 18 -19.70 -31.23 9.27
C VAL A 18 -20.96 -30.36 9.26
N GLY A 19 -21.00 -29.34 10.13
CA GLY A 19 -22.12 -28.42 10.20
C GLY A 19 -22.24 -27.64 8.89
N VAL A 20 -23.25 -27.95 8.10
CA VAL A 20 -23.60 -27.17 6.91
C VAL A 20 -24.46 -25.99 7.39
N THR A 21 -23.90 -24.77 7.35
CA THR A 21 -24.68 -23.56 7.58
C THR A 21 -25.73 -23.41 6.48
N PRO A 22 -27.01 -23.11 6.80
CA PRO A 22 -28.05 -22.98 5.79
C PRO A 22 -27.75 -21.85 4.82
N LEU A 23 -28.02 -22.06 3.53
CA LEU A 23 -27.77 -21.06 2.46
C LEU A 23 -28.51 -19.73 2.70
N SER A 24 -29.69 -19.77 3.36
CA SER A 24 -30.46 -18.58 3.73
C SER A 24 -29.72 -17.72 4.77
N VAL A 25 -29.12 -18.36 5.79
CA VAL A 25 -28.36 -17.67 6.84
C VAL A 25 -27.11 -17.02 6.25
N LEU A 26 -26.47 -17.67 5.27
CA LEU A 26 -25.32 -17.10 4.55
C LEU A 26 -25.71 -15.88 3.70
N ALA A 27 -26.89 -15.90 3.07
CA ALA A 27 -27.40 -14.79 2.28
C ALA A 27 -27.72 -13.58 3.17
N ASP A 28 -28.38 -13.81 4.31
CA ASP A 28 -28.69 -12.77 5.31
C ASP A 28 -27.40 -12.13 5.84
N SER A 29 -26.39 -12.94 6.20
CA SER A 29 -25.09 -12.46 6.69
C SER A 29 -24.34 -11.57 5.68
N LYS A 30 -24.40 -11.89 4.37
CA LYS A 30 -23.78 -11.06 3.33
C LYS A 30 -24.52 -9.72 3.17
N GLN A 31 -25.85 -9.73 3.26
CA GLN A 31 -26.66 -8.52 3.21
C GLN A 31 -26.38 -7.61 4.41
N ASP A 32 -26.29 -8.18 5.62
CA ASP A 32 -25.98 -7.45 6.85
C ASP A 32 -24.61 -6.77 6.78
N ILE A 33 -23.58 -7.46 6.25
CA ILE A 33 -22.27 -6.85 6.01
C ILE A 33 -22.38 -5.66 5.06
N ASN A 34 -23.07 -5.81 3.93
CA ASN A 34 -23.20 -4.71 2.96
C ASN A 34 -23.92 -3.51 3.57
N GLN A 35 -24.97 -3.74 4.36
CA GLN A 35 -25.69 -2.69 5.08
C GLN A 35 -24.82 -2.02 6.14
N TYR A 36 -23.99 -2.78 6.86
CA TYR A 36 -23.03 -2.23 7.81
C TYR A 36 -22.03 -1.30 7.13
N PHE A 37 -21.48 -1.69 5.98
CA PHE A 37 -20.58 -0.83 5.21
C PHE A 37 -21.26 0.45 4.70
N GLN A 38 -22.52 0.36 4.31
CA GLN A 38 -23.31 1.52 3.88
C GLN A 38 -23.70 2.45 5.04
N SER A 39 -23.76 1.93 6.27
CA SER A 39 -24.05 2.75 7.45
C SER A 39 -22.83 3.42 8.04
N LEU A 40 -21.61 3.06 7.60
CA LEU A 40 -20.40 3.71 8.07
C LEU A 40 -20.41 5.20 7.69
N THR A 41 -20.17 6.08 8.66
CA THR A 41 -20.21 7.53 8.48
C THR A 41 -18.86 8.13 8.81
N TYR A 42 -18.15 8.60 7.78
CA TYR A 42 -16.83 9.20 7.92
C TYR A 42 -16.51 10.15 6.77
N GLU A 43 -15.61 11.10 7.01
CA GLU A 43 -15.05 11.99 5.99
C GLU A 43 -13.70 11.42 5.49
N PRO A 44 -13.64 10.81 4.29
CA PRO A 44 -12.44 10.09 3.84
C PRO A 44 -11.19 10.97 3.79
N GLN A 45 -11.39 12.27 3.49
CA GLN A 45 -10.32 13.25 3.40
C GLN A 45 -9.75 13.60 4.78
N GLU A 46 -10.57 13.63 5.82
CA GLU A 46 -10.10 13.95 7.18
C GLU A 46 -9.31 12.79 7.79
N ILE A 47 -9.75 11.54 7.58
CA ILE A 47 -9.10 10.35 8.16
C ILE A 47 -7.66 10.18 7.64
N LEU A 48 -7.45 10.46 6.35
CA LEU A 48 -6.17 10.27 5.69
C LEU A 48 -5.47 11.61 5.36
N THR A 49 -5.60 12.59 6.26
CA THR A 49 -4.83 13.83 6.21
C THR A 49 -3.75 13.85 7.29
N ASN A 50 -2.53 14.21 6.90
CA ASN A 50 -1.44 14.50 7.83
C ASN A 50 -1.09 15.98 7.74
N GLU A 51 -1.34 16.71 8.83
CA GLU A 51 -1.02 18.13 8.94
C GLU A 51 0.47 18.31 9.26
N GLY A 52 1.15 19.09 8.41
CA GLY A 52 2.57 19.38 8.55
C GLY A 52 2.87 20.41 9.63
N GLU A 53 4.15 20.79 9.71
CA GLU A 53 4.59 21.84 10.63
C GLU A 53 4.02 23.21 10.25
N TYR A 54 3.62 23.98 11.25
CA TYR A 54 3.23 25.37 11.07
C TYR A 54 4.39 26.32 11.36
N ILE A 55 4.71 27.20 10.41
CA ILE A 55 5.79 28.20 10.54
C ILE A 55 5.16 29.58 10.73
N ASP A 56 5.29 30.18 11.91
CA ASP A 56 4.77 31.53 12.18
C ASP A 56 5.63 32.64 11.53
N ASN A 57 6.93 32.65 11.85
CA ASN A 57 7.84 33.72 11.48
C ASN A 57 8.94 33.20 10.52
N PRO A 58 8.85 33.46 9.20
CA PRO A 58 9.93 33.10 8.30
C PRO A 58 11.20 33.91 8.63
N PRO A 59 12.41 33.33 8.52
CA PRO A 59 13.63 34.08 8.80
C PRO A 59 13.81 35.23 7.80
N ALA A 60 14.45 36.31 8.21
CA ALA A 60 14.61 37.49 7.38
C ALA A 60 15.46 37.24 6.13
N THR A 61 15.20 38.04 5.09
CA THR A 61 16.11 38.17 3.94
C THR A 61 17.42 38.82 4.41
N THR A 62 18.55 38.25 4.01
CA THR A 62 19.89 38.72 4.40
C THR A 62 20.73 39.05 3.17
N GLY A 63 21.58 40.06 3.28
CA GLY A 63 22.55 40.42 2.24
C GLY A 63 23.97 40.42 2.81
N MET A 64 24.94 39.93 2.03
CA MET A 64 26.35 39.92 2.42
C MET A 64 27.27 40.20 1.23
N LEU A 65 28.42 40.82 1.50
CA LEU A 65 29.48 40.98 0.51
C LEU A 65 30.46 39.80 0.66
N GLU A 66 30.58 38.97 -0.37
CA GLU A 66 31.50 37.83 -0.41
C GLU A 66 32.31 37.86 -1.70
N ASN A 67 33.64 37.79 -1.60
CA ASN A 67 34.55 37.67 -2.74
C ASN A 67 34.28 38.71 -3.85
N GLY A 68 34.01 39.97 -3.47
CA GLY A 68 33.71 41.06 -4.41
C GLY A 68 32.32 41.01 -5.04
N ARG A 69 31.43 40.13 -4.58
CA ARG A 69 30.02 40.03 -5.03
C ARG A 69 29.08 40.36 -3.88
N PHE A 70 28.01 41.09 -4.18
CA PHE A 70 26.91 41.27 -3.23
C PHE A 70 25.90 40.14 -3.42
N VAL A 71 25.71 39.36 -2.35
CA VAL A 71 24.91 38.14 -2.34
C VAL A 71 23.67 38.40 -1.50
N VAL A 72 22.50 38.13 -2.07
CA VAL A 72 21.21 38.27 -1.38
C VAL A 72 20.61 36.88 -1.19
N LEU A 73 20.34 36.53 0.06
CA LEU A 73 19.64 35.31 0.44
C LEU A 73 18.23 35.68 0.89
N ARG A 74 17.27 35.46 0.00
CA ARG A 74 15.85 35.71 0.23
C ARG A 74 15.18 34.47 0.82
N ARG A 75 14.39 34.66 1.87
CA ARG A 75 13.62 33.61 2.52
C ARG A 75 12.14 33.96 2.48
N GLU A 76 11.33 32.98 2.09
CA GLU A 76 9.88 33.13 1.93
C GLU A 76 9.19 31.94 2.58
N LYS A 77 8.13 32.20 3.34
CA LYS A 77 7.22 31.15 3.80
C LYS A 77 6.47 30.61 2.59
N LYS A 78 6.50 29.28 2.41
CA LYS A 78 5.72 28.57 1.38
C LYS A 78 4.95 27.43 2.04
N ASN A 79 3.83 27.06 1.42
CA ASN A 79 3.01 25.93 1.81
C ASN A 79 3.05 24.87 0.71
N ILE A 80 2.98 23.61 1.08
CA ILE A 80 2.88 22.47 0.16
C ILE A 80 1.76 21.55 0.63
N THR A 81 0.96 21.08 -0.32
CA THR A 81 -0.11 20.09 -0.11
C THR A 81 0.04 19.03 -1.18
N ASN A 82 -0.14 17.76 -0.82
CA ASN A 82 -0.03 16.64 -1.74
C ASN A 82 -1.12 15.61 -1.45
N ASN A 83 -1.98 15.37 -2.44
CA ASN A 83 -3.15 14.48 -2.33
C ASN A 83 -2.91 13.17 -3.09
N SER A 84 -1.67 12.68 -3.13
CA SER A 84 -1.33 11.47 -3.86
C SER A 84 -1.92 10.22 -3.20
N ALA A 85 -2.49 9.34 -4.01
CA ALA A 85 -2.93 8.01 -3.60
C ALA A 85 -1.81 6.96 -3.65
N ASP A 86 -0.65 7.31 -4.23
CA ASP A 86 0.50 6.41 -4.35
C ASP A 86 1.26 6.31 -3.03
N ILE A 87 1.23 5.13 -2.40
CA ILE A 87 2.01 4.83 -1.20
C ILE A 87 3.28 4.09 -1.61
N ALA A 88 4.43 4.73 -1.41
CA ALA A 88 5.73 4.11 -1.69
C ALA A 88 5.95 2.88 -0.79
N VAL A 89 6.49 1.78 -1.32
CA VAL A 89 6.82 0.59 -0.51
C VAL A 89 8.29 0.65 -0.09
N ILE A 90 8.56 0.66 1.22
CA ILE A 90 9.92 0.53 1.77
C ILE A 90 10.12 -0.89 2.30
N ASP A 91 11.25 -1.52 1.96
CA ASP A 91 11.57 -2.93 2.20
C ASP A 91 11.27 -3.41 3.63
N ALA A 92 11.61 -2.60 4.65
CA ALA A 92 11.35 -2.91 6.06
C ALA A 92 9.86 -3.11 6.42
N LYS A 93 8.93 -2.68 5.55
CA LYS A 93 7.48 -2.68 5.77
C LYS A 93 6.69 -3.34 4.64
N ALA A 94 7.38 -3.91 3.64
CA ALA A 94 6.79 -4.61 2.51
C ALA A 94 6.04 -5.90 2.90
N ALA A 95 6.09 -6.32 4.17
CA ALA A 95 5.41 -7.54 4.63
C ALA A 95 3.88 -7.43 4.56
N ASN A 96 3.32 -6.24 4.78
CA ASN A 96 1.87 -6.03 4.85
C ASN A 96 1.26 -5.54 3.53
N ILE A 97 2.08 -5.25 2.52
CA ILE A 97 1.64 -4.73 1.22
C ILE A 97 1.61 -5.86 0.20
N TYR A 98 0.40 -6.25 -0.21
CA TYR A 98 0.17 -7.16 -1.33
C TYR A 98 -1.21 -6.86 -1.94
N PRO A 99 -1.43 -7.14 -3.25
CA PRO A 99 -2.72 -6.93 -3.88
C PRO A 99 -3.85 -7.59 -3.08
N GLY A 100 -4.84 -6.80 -2.68
CA GLY A 100 -6.01 -7.27 -1.94
C GLY A 100 -5.82 -7.39 -0.43
N ALA A 101 -4.69 -6.96 0.12
CA ALA A 101 -4.52 -6.79 1.57
C ALA A 101 -5.59 -5.84 2.12
N LEU A 102 -6.27 -6.21 3.21
CA LEU A 102 -7.17 -5.33 3.93
C LEU A 102 -6.39 -4.58 5.01
N LEU A 103 -6.47 -3.26 4.98
CA LEU A 103 -5.72 -2.37 5.85
C LEU A 103 -6.69 -1.43 6.59
N ARG A 104 -6.25 -0.96 7.75
CA ARG A 104 -6.93 0.12 8.47
C ARG A 104 -6.61 1.47 7.82
N ALA A 105 -7.61 2.28 7.54
CA ALA A 105 -7.40 3.70 7.25
C ALA A 105 -7.18 4.44 8.57
N ASP A 106 -5.91 4.49 8.99
CA ASP A 106 -5.48 5.13 10.24
C ASP A 106 -4.14 5.85 10.05
N GLN A 107 -3.62 6.44 11.13
CA GLN A 107 -2.30 7.08 11.12
C GLN A 107 -1.17 6.13 10.67
N ASN A 108 -1.28 4.83 10.92
CA ASN A 108 -0.26 3.88 10.49
C ASN A 108 -0.21 3.78 8.97
N LEU A 109 -1.33 3.91 8.26
CA LEU A 109 -1.35 4.00 6.80
C LEU A 109 -0.61 5.26 6.31
N LEU A 110 -0.87 6.42 6.93
CA LEU A 110 -0.19 7.70 6.61
C LEU A 110 1.32 7.66 6.89
N ASP A 111 1.73 6.97 7.94
CA ASP A 111 3.13 6.75 8.31
C ASP A 111 3.81 5.65 7.47
N ASN A 112 3.11 5.18 6.43
CA ASN A 112 3.51 4.09 5.56
C ASN A 112 3.93 2.86 6.37
N ASN A 113 3.14 2.49 7.39
CA ASN A 113 3.29 1.35 8.28
C ASN A 113 1.97 0.58 8.46
N PRO A 114 1.24 0.27 7.38
CA PRO A 114 -0.17 -0.05 7.52
C PRO A 114 -0.42 -1.32 8.34
N THR A 115 -1.52 -1.28 9.08
CA THR A 115 -1.99 -2.37 9.92
C THR A 115 -2.94 -3.27 9.14
N LEU A 116 -2.59 -4.54 9.00
CA LEU A 116 -3.47 -5.55 8.38
C LEU A 116 -4.70 -5.80 9.26
N ILE A 117 -5.86 -5.94 8.60
CA ILE A 117 -7.08 -6.44 9.23
C ILE A 117 -7.10 -7.96 9.09
N SER A 118 -6.87 -8.66 10.21
CA SER A 118 -6.77 -10.12 10.25
C SER A 118 -8.14 -10.77 10.35
N ILE A 119 -8.81 -10.95 9.21
CA ILE A 119 -10.13 -11.59 9.12
C ILE A 119 -10.16 -12.62 7.99
N ALA A 120 -11.02 -13.63 8.11
CA ALA A 120 -11.24 -14.60 7.05
C ALA A 120 -11.70 -13.92 5.75
N ARG A 121 -11.08 -14.28 4.63
CA ARG A 121 -11.20 -13.57 3.36
C ARG A 121 -11.97 -14.37 2.32
N GLY A 122 -12.77 -13.66 1.53
CA GLY A 122 -13.33 -14.19 0.29
C GLY A 122 -12.27 -14.25 -0.81
N ASP A 123 -12.54 -15.02 -1.85
CA ASP A 123 -11.63 -15.18 -2.98
C ASP A 123 -11.45 -13.85 -3.73
N LEU A 124 -10.27 -13.66 -4.32
CA LEU A 124 -9.96 -12.46 -5.10
C LEU A 124 -9.48 -12.85 -6.49
N THR A 125 -9.87 -12.07 -7.50
CA THR A 125 -9.27 -12.15 -8.82
C THR A 125 -8.15 -11.12 -8.91
N LEU A 126 -6.95 -11.59 -9.25
CA LEU A 126 -5.80 -10.75 -9.56
C LEU A 126 -5.64 -10.64 -11.07
N SER A 127 -5.36 -9.44 -11.57
CA SER A 127 -5.06 -9.19 -12.98
C SER A 127 -3.68 -8.54 -13.15
N LEU A 128 -2.97 -8.91 -14.23
CA LEU A 128 -1.63 -8.46 -14.58
C LEU A 128 -1.64 -7.73 -15.92
N ASN A 129 -0.99 -6.57 -16.00
CA ASN A 129 -1.02 -5.70 -17.20
C ASN A 129 0.18 -5.87 -18.16
N LEU A 130 0.83 -7.04 -18.20
CA LEU A 130 1.91 -7.28 -19.17
C LEU A 130 1.38 -7.44 -20.60
N PRO A 131 2.15 -7.03 -21.64
CA PRO A 131 1.69 -7.08 -23.02
C PRO A 131 1.58 -8.51 -23.55
N GLY A 132 0.73 -8.71 -24.55
CA GLY A 132 0.54 -10.00 -25.24
C GLY A 132 -0.38 -10.99 -24.52
N LEU A 133 -0.71 -10.75 -23.24
CA LEU A 133 -1.67 -11.58 -22.50
C LEU A 133 -3.04 -11.59 -23.19
N ALA A 134 -3.56 -12.79 -23.46
CA ALA A 134 -4.83 -13.00 -24.15
C ALA A 134 -5.57 -14.21 -23.55
N ASN A 135 -6.84 -14.43 -23.96
CA ASN A 135 -7.61 -15.63 -23.62
C ASN A 135 -7.74 -15.94 -22.11
N GLY A 136 -7.76 -14.91 -21.27
CA GLY A 136 -7.83 -15.06 -19.82
C GLY A 136 -6.49 -15.30 -19.12
N ASP A 137 -5.37 -15.24 -19.86
CA ASP A 137 -4.04 -15.47 -19.28
C ASP A 137 -3.55 -14.33 -18.38
N SER A 138 -4.24 -13.19 -18.40
CA SER A 138 -3.93 -12.02 -17.60
C SER A 138 -4.43 -12.07 -16.17
N HIS A 139 -5.21 -13.07 -15.77
CA HIS A 139 -5.78 -13.12 -14.42
C HIS A 139 -5.71 -14.50 -13.76
N THR A 140 -5.82 -14.50 -12.44
CA THR A 140 -5.90 -15.73 -11.64
C THR A 140 -6.77 -15.50 -10.41
N VAL A 141 -7.52 -16.53 -10.01
CA VAL A 141 -8.30 -16.51 -8.77
C VAL A 141 -7.42 -17.01 -7.63
N VAL A 142 -7.34 -16.23 -6.56
CA VAL A 142 -6.64 -16.57 -5.33
C VAL A 142 -7.68 -16.87 -4.25
N ASN A 143 -7.76 -18.15 -3.89
CA ASN A 143 -8.65 -18.59 -2.82
C ASN A 143 -8.05 -18.24 -1.46
N SER A 144 -8.88 -17.76 -0.52
CA SER A 144 -8.44 -17.39 0.84
C SER A 144 -7.15 -16.54 0.83
N PRO A 145 -7.21 -15.31 0.30
CA PRO A 145 -6.03 -14.49 0.05
C PRO A 145 -5.28 -14.14 1.34
N THR A 146 -4.02 -14.57 1.35
CA THR A 146 -2.98 -14.20 2.32
C THR A 146 -1.79 -13.68 1.54
N ARG A 147 -0.81 -13.08 2.23
CA ARG A 147 0.43 -12.64 1.57
C ARG A 147 1.08 -13.76 0.73
N SER A 148 1.12 -14.98 1.25
CA SER A 148 1.77 -16.11 0.56
C SER A 148 0.96 -16.60 -0.63
N THR A 149 -0.37 -16.76 -0.49
CA THR A 149 -1.21 -17.23 -1.60
C THR A 149 -1.30 -16.21 -2.72
N VAL A 150 -1.39 -14.91 -2.39
CA VAL A 150 -1.34 -13.81 -3.37
C VAL A 150 0.01 -13.79 -4.08
N ARG A 151 1.13 -13.88 -3.35
CA ARG A 151 2.47 -13.94 -3.96
C ARG A 151 2.63 -15.13 -4.91
N THR A 152 2.10 -16.30 -4.54
CA THR A 152 2.08 -17.47 -5.43
C THR A 152 1.27 -17.20 -6.68
N GLY A 153 0.08 -16.59 -6.57
CA GLY A 153 -0.74 -16.19 -7.72
C GLY A 153 0.00 -15.25 -8.68
N VAL A 154 0.63 -14.20 -8.14
CA VAL A 154 1.44 -13.26 -8.92
C VAL A 154 2.61 -13.96 -9.61
N ASN A 155 3.36 -14.78 -8.88
CA ASN A 155 4.49 -15.52 -9.44
C ASN A 155 4.05 -16.46 -10.58
N ASN A 156 2.90 -17.12 -10.44
CA ASN A 156 2.36 -18.00 -11.47
C ASN A 156 1.99 -17.23 -12.73
N LEU A 157 1.33 -16.06 -12.60
CA LEU A 157 1.04 -15.19 -13.73
C LEU A 157 2.32 -14.74 -14.46
N LEU A 158 3.34 -14.35 -13.70
CA LEU A 158 4.63 -13.94 -14.26
C LEU A 158 5.38 -15.10 -14.93
N SER A 159 5.39 -16.29 -14.31
CA SER A 159 5.99 -17.49 -14.92
C SER A 159 5.30 -17.85 -16.22
N LYS A 160 3.96 -17.76 -16.26
CA LYS A 160 3.19 -17.96 -17.48
C LYS A 160 3.57 -16.94 -18.55
N TRP A 161 3.63 -15.65 -18.19
CA TRP A 161 4.02 -14.62 -19.14
C TRP A 161 5.42 -14.85 -19.73
N ASN A 162 6.40 -15.15 -18.86
CA ASN A 162 7.78 -15.39 -19.27
C ASN A 162 7.93 -16.61 -20.20
N ASN A 163 7.16 -17.66 -19.97
CA ASN A 163 7.27 -18.89 -20.76
C ASN A 163 6.54 -18.81 -22.11
N THR A 164 5.50 -17.98 -22.20
CA THR A 164 4.61 -17.96 -23.38
C THR A 164 4.79 -16.72 -24.25
N TYR A 165 5.03 -15.54 -23.67
CA TYR A 165 4.96 -14.26 -24.38
C TYR A 165 6.29 -13.51 -24.42
N ALA A 166 7.21 -13.74 -23.48
CA ALA A 166 8.47 -12.99 -23.42
C ALA A 166 9.38 -13.17 -24.66
N GLY A 167 9.22 -14.23 -25.45
CA GLY A 167 9.96 -14.38 -26.71
C GLY A 167 9.60 -13.29 -27.73
N GLU A 168 8.34 -12.85 -27.77
CA GLU A 168 7.83 -11.83 -28.69
C GLU A 168 7.84 -10.43 -28.05
N TYR A 169 7.59 -10.36 -26.74
CA TYR A 169 7.43 -9.11 -25.97
C TYR A 169 8.60 -8.84 -25.00
N GLY A 170 9.74 -9.51 -25.14
CA GLY A 170 10.86 -9.47 -24.18
C GLY A 170 11.51 -8.11 -23.98
N ASN A 171 11.35 -7.20 -24.95
CA ASN A 171 11.87 -5.82 -24.89
C ASN A 171 10.79 -4.81 -24.44
N THR A 172 9.86 -5.24 -23.57
CA THR A 172 8.84 -4.35 -23.00
C THR A 172 9.52 -3.24 -22.21
N GLN A 173 9.26 -1.99 -22.58
CA GLN A 173 9.80 -0.83 -21.89
C GLN A 173 9.09 -0.65 -20.55
N ALA A 174 9.85 -0.25 -19.54
CA ALA A 174 9.28 0.18 -18.28
C ALA A 174 8.49 1.48 -18.47
N GLU A 175 7.34 1.60 -17.83
CA GLU A 175 6.66 2.88 -17.66
C GLU A 175 7.52 3.74 -16.72
N LEU A 176 7.94 4.91 -17.21
CA LEU A 176 8.78 5.84 -16.46
C LEU A 176 7.90 6.91 -15.82
N GLN A 177 8.02 7.05 -14.51
CA GLN A 177 7.45 8.16 -13.76
C GLN A 177 8.57 8.85 -12.99
N TYR A 178 8.57 10.18 -12.98
CA TYR A 178 9.49 10.95 -12.17
C TYR A 178 8.77 12.10 -11.46
N ASP A 179 9.21 12.34 -10.24
CA ASP A 179 8.78 13.47 -9.42
C ASP A 179 10.02 14.13 -8.85
N GLU A 180 10.11 15.46 -8.95
CA GLU A 180 11.25 16.21 -8.45
C GLU A 180 10.82 17.39 -7.59
N THR A 181 11.71 17.80 -6.70
CA THR A 181 11.56 19.04 -5.92
C THR A 181 12.90 19.52 -5.39
N MET A 182 13.04 20.83 -5.20
CA MET A 182 14.14 21.37 -4.42
C MET A 182 13.96 21.01 -2.95
N ALA A 183 15.04 20.65 -2.27
CA ALA A 183 15.02 20.34 -0.85
C ALA A 183 15.16 21.63 -0.03
N TYR A 184 14.19 21.91 0.85
CA TYR A 184 14.26 23.02 1.79
C TYR A 184 14.09 22.59 3.25
N SER A 185 13.24 21.59 3.51
CA SER A 185 13.09 20.98 4.84
C SER A 185 12.69 19.51 4.73
N MET A 186 12.97 18.73 5.77
CA MET A 186 12.56 17.33 5.82
C MET A 186 11.03 17.19 5.72
N SER A 187 10.27 18.05 6.40
CA SER A 187 8.81 18.02 6.35
C SER A 187 8.28 18.28 4.94
N GLN A 188 8.81 19.26 4.22
CA GLN A 188 8.43 19.50 2.82
C GLN A 188 8.70 18.28 1.93
N LEU A 189 9.84 17.60 2.13
CA LEU A 189 10.15 16.38 1.39
C LEU A 189 9.25 15.21 1.79
N LYS A 190 8.87 15.08 3.06
CA LYS A 190 7.88 14.08 3.52
C LYS A 190 6.49 14.35 2.94
N THR A 191 6.07 15.60 2.79
CA THR A 191 4.82 15.93 2.09
C THR A 191 4.89 15.59 0.61
N LYS A 192 6.02 15.85 -0.07
CA LYS A 192 6.18 15.56 -1.50
C LYS A 192 6.32 14.06 -1.80
N PHE A 193 7.08 13.31 -0.99
CA PHE A 193 7.47 11.92 -1.28
C PHE A 193 6.89 10.88 -0.29
N GLY A 194 6.07 11.32 0.65
CA GLY A 194 5.51 10.49 1.71
C GLY A 194 6.40 10.43 2.96
N THR A 195 5.80 10.14 4.11
CA THR A 195 6.44 10.05 5.43
C THR A 195 7.66 9.13 5.48
N SER A 196 7.62 8.09 4.64
CA SER A 196 8.66 7.08 4.53
C SER A 196 9.99 7.61 3.95
N PHE A 197 9.94 8.76 3.26
CA PHE A 197 11.13 9.43 2.73
C PHE A 197 12.17 9.73 3.81
N GLU A 198 11.77 9.93 5.07
CA GLU A 198 12.70 10.17 6.18
C GLU A 198 13.79 9.09 6.29
N LYS A 199 13.42 7.81 6.07
CA LYS A 199 14.40 6.70 6.05
C LYS A 199 15.25 6.68 4.79
N ILE A 200 14.67 7.08 3.67
CA ILE A 200 15.34 7.17 2.36
C ILE A 200 16.35 8.33 2.36
N ALA A 201 16.05 9.40 3.09
CA ALA A 201 16.88 10.58 3.17
C ALA A 201 18.20 10.34 3.94
N VAL A 202 18.23 9.37 4.86
CA VAL A 202 19.42 9.02 5.64
C VAL A 202 20.64 8.75 4.75
N PRO A 203 20.60 7.81 3.78
CA PRO A 203 21.74 7.60 2.88
C PRO A 203 21.94 8.74 1.86
N LEU A 204 20.97 9.63 1.65
CA LEU A 204 21.14 10.79 0.76
C LEU A 204 21.93 11.92 1.44
N ASP A 205 22.00 11.94 2.77
CA ASP A 205 22.75 12.91 3.57
C ASP A 205 22.49 14.36 3.12
N ILE A 206 21.23 14.79 3.23
CA ILE A 206 20.81 16.13 2.82
C ILE A 206 21.21 17.14 3.88
N ASN A 207 22.15 18.02 3.56
CA ASN A 207 22.59 19.08 4.47
C ASN A 207 21.66 20.30 4.38
N PHE A 208 20.59 20.31 5.17
CA PHE A 208 19.64 21.42 5.21
C PHE A 208 20.25 22.73 5.73
N ASP A 209 21.27 22.68 6.58
CA ASP A 209 21.95 23.89 7.07
C ASP A 209 22.67 24.61 5.93
N ALA A 210 23.41 23.87 5.09
CA ALA A 210 24.08 24.42 3.91
C ALA A 210 23.10 24.93 2.84
N VAL A 211 21.92 24.32 2.74
CA VAL A 211 20.82 24.84 1.90
C VAL A 211 20.30 26.15 2.47
N ASN A 212 19.99 26.20 3.77
CA ASN A 212 19.40 27.35 4.43
C ASN A 212 20.38 28.53 4.59
N SER A 213 21.69 28.28 4.54
CA SER A 213 22.73 29.32 4.47
C SER A 213 23.01 29.81 3.04
N GLY A 214 22.46 29.15 2.01
CA GLY A 214 22.69 29.49 0.60
C GLY A 214 24.08 29.05 0.07
N GLU A 215 24.76 28.16 0.79
CA GLU A 215 26.00 27.52 0.34
C GLU A 215 25.75 26.44 -0.72
N LYS A 216 24.60 25.76 -0.61
CA LYS A 216 24.22 24.66 -1.50
C LYS A 216 22.80 24.83 -2.02
N GLN A 217 22.60 24.37 -3.25
CA GLN A 217 21.28 24.08 -3.79
C GLN A 217 21.16 22.57 -3.95
N VAL A 218 20.08 21.99 -3.44
CA VAL A 218 19.84 20.55 -3.46
C VAL A 218 18.49 20.27 -4.13
N GLN A 219 18.49 19.38 -5.11
CA GLN A 219 17.29 18.84 -5.74
C GLN A 219 17.20 17.35 -5.45
N ILE A 220 15.98 16.89 -5.16
CA ILE A 220 15.66 15.48 -4.98
C ILE A 220 14.76 15.04 -6.12
N VAL A 221 15.11 13.92 -6.74
CA VAL A 221 14.33 13.28 -7.80
C VAL A 221 13.95 11.88 -7.35
N ASN A 222 12.66 11.56 -7.37
CA ASN A 222 12.13 10.21 -7.27
C ASN A 222 11.90 9.69 -8.69
N PHE A 223 12.60 8.62 -9.06
CA PHE A 223 12.48 8.00 -10.37
C PHE A 223 11.92 6.58 -10.21
N LYS A 224 10.78 6.29 -10.83
CA LYS A 224 10.12 4.98 -10.85
C LYS A 224 10.16 4.39 -12.26
N GLN A 225 10.58 3.13 -12.36
CA GLN A 225 10.54 2.31 -13.56
C GLN A 225 9.57 1.16 -13.28
N ILE A 226 8.32 1.29 -13.70
CA ILE A 226 7.27 0.29 -13.47
C ILE A 226 7.32 -0.72 -14.62
N TYR A 227 7.52 -2.00 -14.30
CA TYR A 227 7.55 -3.09 -15.28
C TYR A 227 6.16 -3.67 -15.51
N TYR A 228 5.39 -3.81 -14.44
CA TYR A 228 4.02 -4.28 -14.46
C TYR A 228 3.31 -3.89 -13.17
N THR A 229 1.99 -3.90 -13.21
CA THR A 229 1.10 -3.68 -12.09
C THR A 229 0.19 -4.90 -11.97
N VAL A 230 0.03 -5.37 -10.74
CA VAL A 230 -0.98 -6.37 -10.39
C VAL A 230 -2.12 -5.65 -9.71
N SER A 231 -3.33 -5.81 -10.25
CA SER A 231 -4.56 -5.22 -9.73
C SER A 231 -5.48 -6.29 -9.19
N VAL A 232 -6.37 -5.90 -8.28
CA VAL A 232 -7.49 -6.70 -7.81
C VAL A 232 -8.73 -6.24 -8.55
N ASP A 233 -9.51 -7.18 -9.07
CA ASP A 233 -10.81 -6.84 -9.65
C ASP A 233 -11.72 -6.25 -8.57
N GLU A 234 -12.36 -5.13 -8.87
CA GLU A 234 -13.19 -4.42 -7.90
C GLU A 234 -14.37 -5.31 -7.45
N PRO A 235 -14.53 -5.55 -6.13
CA PRO A 235 -15.61 -6.39 -5.65
C PRO A 235 -16.96 -5.71 -5.88
N GLU A 236 -17.93 -6.45 -6.43
CA GLU A 236 -19.30 -5.95 -6.66
C GLU A 236 -20.01 -5.48 -5.38
N SER A 237 -19.58 -5.96 -4.21
CA SER A 237 -20.05 -5.50 -2.91
C SER A 237 -19.00 -5.76 -1.82
N PRO A 238 -19.01 -4.98 -0.72
CA PRO A 238 -18.06 -5.16 0.39
C PRO A 238 -18.03 -6.59 0.95
N SER A 239 -19.19 -7.24 1.05
CA SER A 239 -19.30 -8.62 1.56
C SER A 239 -18.45 -9.64 0.80
N LYS A 240 -18.13 -9.40 -0.48
CA LYS A 240 -17.29 -10.29 -1.31
C LYS A 240 -15.85 -10.39 -0.82
N LEU A 241 -15.36 -9.39 -0.09
CA LEU A 241 -14.00 -9.38 0.45
C LEU A 241 -13.81 -10.36 1.64
N PHE A 242 -14.91 -10.87 2.20
CA PHE A 242 -14.93 -11.67 3.42
C PHE A 242 -15.39 -13.10 3.15
N ALA A 243 -14.90 -14.03 3.96
CA ALA A 243 -15.28 -15.44 3.84
C ALA A 243 -16.76 -15.64 4.16
N GLU A 244 -17.34 -16.72 3.63
CA GLU A 244 -18.72 -17.09 3.98
C GLU A 244 -18.88 -17.32 5.49
N GLY A 245 -20.01 -16.86 6.04
CA GLY A 245 -20.29 -16.94 7.48
C GLY A 245 -19.64 -15.83 8.33
N THR A 246 -18.89 -14.91 7.73
CA THR A 246 -18.42 -13.70 8.44
C THR A 246 -19.63 -12.85 8.87
N THR A 247 -19.64 -12.41 10.12
CA THR A 247 -20.71 -11.57 10.69
C THR A 247 -20.27 -10.11 10.86
N VAL A 248 -21.21 -9.19 11.06
CA VAL A 248 -20.92 -7.79 11.38
C VAL A 248 -20.16 -7.66 12.71
N GLU A 249 -20.47 -8.52 13.69
CA GLU A 249 -19.75 -8.59 14.96
C GLU A 249 -18.27 -8.97 14.77
N ASP A 250 -17.94 -9.81 13.80
CA ASP A 250 -16.55 -10.15 13.47
C ASP A 250 -15.83 -8.94 12.87
N LEU A 251 -16.49 -8.16 12.00
CA LEU A 251 -15.93 -6.93 11.44
C LEU A 251 -15.58 -5.94 12.57
N LYS A 252 -16.55 -5.67 13.45
CA LYS A 252 -16.39 -4.76 14.60
C LYS A 252 -15.28 -5.22 15.54
N ARG A 253 -15.23 -6.52 15.86
CA ARG A 253 -14.18 -7.12 16.71
C ARG A 253 -12.77 -6.96 16.13
N ASN A 254 -12.66 -6.92 14.80
CA ASN A 254 -11.41 -6.68 14.09
C ASN A 254 -11.08 -5.19 13.86
N GLY A 255 -11.91 -4.29 14.40
CA GLY A 255 -11.68 -2.84 14.37
C GLY A 255 -12.14 -2.15 13.10
N ILE A 256 -13.06 -2.76 12.34
CA ILE A 256 -13.74 -2.11 11.21
C ILE A 256 -14.88 -1.27 11.77
N THR A 257 -14.72 0.06 11.79
CA THR A 257 -15.63 1.03 12.44
C THR A 257 -15.64 2.35 11.67
N ASP A 258 -16.47 3.31 12.08
CA ASP A 258 -16.52 4.66 11.49
C ASP A 258 -15.19 5.41 11.64
N GLU A 259 -14.54 5.25 12.80
CA GLU A 259 -13.27 5.90 13.12
C GLU A 259 -12.08 5.26 12.40
N VAL A 260 -12.22 3.99 12.01
CA VAL A 260 -11.18 3.22 11.32
C VAL A 260 -11.84 2.41 10.19
N PRO A 261 -12.24 3.08 9.10
CA PRO A 261 -12.81 2.39 7.96
C PRO A 261 -11.72 1.52 7.31
N PRO A 262 -12.10 0.38 6.71
CA PRO A 262 -11.14 -0.48 6.07
C PRO A 262 -10.89 0.00 4.63
N VAL A 263 -9.67 -0.20 4.16
CA VAL A 263 -9.30 -0.04 2.76
C VAL A 263 -8.66 -1.34 2.27
N TYR A 264 -8.58 -1.52 0.96
CA TYR A 264 -7.81 -2.61 0.38
C TYR A 264 -6.78 -2.09 -0.62
N VAL A 265 -5.68 -2.83 -0.75
CA VAL A 265 -4.67 -2.55 -1.77
C VAL A 265 -5.26 -2.95 -3.13
N SER A 266 -5.77 -1.98 -3.88
CA SER A 266 -6.39 -2.20 -5.19
C SER A 266 -5.39 -2.58 -6.27
N SER A 267 -4.16 -2.07 -6.19
CA SER A 267 -3.08 -2.43 -7.10
C SER A 267 -1.71 -2.30 -6.44
N VAL A 268 -0.74 -3.04 -6.98
CA VAL A 268 0.68 -2.92 -6.63
C VAL A 268 1.50 -2.87 -7.91
N SER A 269 2.26 -1.79 -8.08
CA SER A 269 3.23 -1.64 -9.16
C SER A 269 4.58 -2.26 -8.78
N TYR A 270 5.10 -3.10 -9.66
CA TYR A 270 6.37 -3.80 -9.52
C TYR A 270 7.38 -3.27 -10.53
N GLY A 271 8.60 -3.06 -10.06
CA GLY A 271 9.63 -2.44 -10.88
C GLY A 271 10.84 -2.04 -10.07
N ARG A 272 11.44 -0.90 -10.43
CA ARG A 272 12.54 -0.27 -9.69
C ARG A 272 12.18 1.15 -9.34
N SER A 273 12.64 1.61 -8.18
CA SER A 273 12.58 3.02 -7.81
C SER A 273 13.93 3.44 -7.24
N MET A 274 14.33 4.67 -7.53
CA MET A 274 15.53 5.28 -6.96
C MET A 274 15.25 6.74 -6.60
N PHE A 275 15.88 7.17 -5.52
CA PHE A 275 15.97 8.58 -5.18
C PHE A 275 17.36 9.10 -5.51
N ILE A 276 17.41 10.25 -6.17
CA ILE A 276 18.66 10.90 -6.60
C ILE A 276 18.74 12.26 -5.90
N LYS A 277 19.89 12.52 -5.27
CA LYS A 277 20.26 13.85 -4.77
C LYS A 277 21.18 14.52 -5.78
N LEU A 278 20.75 15.66 -6.32
CA LEU A 278 21.61 16.56 -7.08
C LEU A 278 21.99 17.73 -6.18
N GLU A 279 23.28 18.03 -6.08
CA GLU A 279 23.79 19.08 -5.20
C GLU A 279 24.80 19.96 -5.95
N THR A 280 24.67 21.27 -5.80
CA THR A 280 25.61 22.25 -6.38
C THR A 280 25.91 23.38 -5.40
N SER A 281 27.10 23.96 -5.51
CA SER A 281 27.46 25.23 -4.86
C SER A 281 27.23 26.44 -5.78
N SER A 282 26.70 26.22 -6.98
CA SER A 282 26.28 27.31 -7.86
C SER A 282 25.12 28.08 -7.22
N ARG A 283 25.13 29.40 -7.39
CA ARG A 283 24.05 30.32 -6.99
C ARG A 283 23.21 30.79 -8.19
N SER A 284 23.32 30.11 -9.33
CA SER A 284 22.44 30.36 -10.47
C SER A 284 20.99 30.06 -10.07
N THR A 285 20.09 30.91 -10.52
CA THR A 285 18.66 30.60 -10.59
C THR A 285 18.38 29.58 -11.67
#